data_AF-A0A183T2D2-F1
#
_entry.id   AF-A0A183T2D2-F1
#
_cell.length_a   1.000
_cell.length_b   1.000
_cell.length_c   1.000
_cell.angle_alpha   90.00
_cell.angle_beta   90.00
_cell.angle_gamma   90.00
#
_symmetry.space_group_name_H-M   'P 1'
#
loop_
_entity.id
_entity.type
_entity.pdbx_description
1 polymer ?
#
loop_
_entity_poly.entity_id
_entity_poly.type
_entity_poly.pdbx_seq_one_letter_code
_entity_poly.pdbx_strand_id
1 'polypeptide(L)'
;MWLPPKYGSPDRFTQMVRQLHDGMTAGVTENGTVCKAFAVTNGVKQGCVLVPTLFSLMFSAMLMDAYRDEQPGIRIAYKNDGNILNSRRMYASTHVFTTTDHDLQFADDCALNTVTEEDMQRIMDLFAAGCAYFGITSSRAKTVGMPQPPPRAEYNAPRIKVNGAQLKNMETFAYLGSMQSRNTRIDDEVAQRISKASQDFGQLQASVWNRRSIHLNTKLKMYKVVVLTTLLNGTETWTVYSNKPGS
;
A
#
# COMPACT_ATOMS: atom_id res chain seq x y z
N MET A 1 -22.32 -1.54 -0.52
CA MET A 1 -21.09 -1.78 0.25
C MET A 1 -21.49 -2.13 1.68
N TRP A 2 -21.75 -3.40 1.94
CA TRP A 2 -22.25 -3.84 3.24
C TRP A 2 -21.52 -5.12 3.60
N LEU A 3 -20.85 -5.15 4.75
CA LEU A 3 -20.25 -6.38 5.27
C LEU A 3 -21.38 -7.37 5.56
N PRO A 4 -21.38 -8.56 4.95
CA PRO A 4 -22.40 -9.55 5.25
C PRO A 4 -22.34 -9.97 6.73
N PRO A 5 -23.47 -10.38 7.34
CA PRO A 5 -23.53 -10.85 8.73
C PRO A 5 -22.52 -11.97 9.06
N LYS A 6 -22.08 -12.74 8.05
CA LYS A 6 -21.07 -13.81 8.19
C LYS A 6 -19.72 -13.32 8.74
N TYR A 7 -19.45 -12.01 8.72
CA TYR A 7 -18.23 -11.41 9.28
C TYR A 7 -18.43 -10.81 10.69
N GLY A 8 -19.53 -11.15 11.37
CA GLY A 8 -19.78 -10.72 12.75
C GLY A 8 -20.16 -9.25 12.90
N SER A 9 -20.64 -8.61 11.82
CA SER A 9 -21.12 -7.22 11.88
C SER A 9 -22.41 -7.14 12.71
N PRO A 10 -22.45 -6.35 13.81
CA PRO A 10 -23.67 -6.23 14.61
C PRO A 10 -24.81 -5.61 13.81
N ASP A 11 -26.03 -6.12 13.97
CA ASP A 11 -27.20 -5.60 13.24
C ASP A 11 -27.39 -4.09 13.40
N ARG A 12 -27.15 -3.57 14.61
CA ARG A 12 -27.20 -2.13 14.87
C ARG A 12 -26.20 -1.35 14.03
N PHE A 13 -24.99 -1.87 13.83
CA PHE A 13 -23.98 -1.23 12.99
C PHE A 13 -24.43 -1.23 11.53
N THR A 14 -24.88 -2.36 11.01
CA THR A 14 -25.40 -2.45 9.63
C THR A 14 -26.58 -1.50 9.41
N GLN A 15 -27.49 -1.39 10.39
CA GLN A 15 -28.62 -0.45 10.35
C GLN A 15 -28.17 1.01 10.35
N MET A 16 -27.22 1.40 11.20
CA MET A 16 -26.69 2.76 11.22
C MET A 16 -26.04 3.14 9.89
N VAL A 17 -25.22 2.26 9.33
CA VAL A 17 -24.58 2.54 8.05
C VAL A 17 -25.65 2.60 6.93
N ARG A 18 -26.67 1.72 6.94
CA ARG A 18 -27.81 1.78 6.00
C ARG A 18 -28.54 3.11 6.04
N GLN A 19 -28.84 3.62 7.24
CA GLN A 19 -29.48 4.94 7.39
C GLN A 19 -28.64 6.09 6.81
N LEU A 20 -27.31 5.94 6.73
CA LEU A 20 -26.43 6.95 6.14
C LEU A 20 -26.39 6.91 4.61
N HIS A 21 -26.58 5.74 3.99
CA HIS A 21 -26.38 5.55 2.55
C HIS A 21 -27.64 5.22 1.74
N ASP A 22 -28.65 4.58 2.35
CA ASP A 22 -29.87 4.21 1.66
C ASP A 22 -30.67 5.47 1.29
N GLY A 23 -31.05 5.59 0.02
CA GLY A 23 -31.76 6.77 -0.49
C GLY A 23 -30.91 8.05 -0.55
N MET A 24 -29.57 7.95 -0.41
CA MET A 24 -28.69 9.10 -0.52
C MET A 24 -28.85 9.79 -1.89
N THR A 25 -28.95 11.12 -1.88
CA THR A 25 -28.88 11.95 -3.08
C THR A 25 -27.68 12.90 -3.01
N ALA A 26 -27.04 13.17 -4.14
CA ALA A 26 -25.94 14.11 -4.24
C ALA A 26 -26.27 15.23 -5.23
N GLY A 27 -25.69 16.40 -5.01
CA GLY A 27 -25.66 17.53 -5.94
C GLY A 27 -24.23 18.05 -6.06
N VAL A 28 -23.87 18.55 -7.22
CA VAL A 28 -22.54 19.12 -7.52
C VAL A 28 -22.70 20.63 -7.64
N THR A 29 -21.84 21.37 -6.94
CA THR A 29 -21.76 22.82 -7.05
C THR A 29 -20.59 23.19 -7.92
N GLU A 30 -20.84 23.91 -9.00
CA GLU A 30 -19.82 24.45 -9.89
C GLU A 30 -20.05 25.95 -10.04
N ASN A 31 -19.03 26.77 -9.76
CA ASN A 31 -19.09 28.23 -9.86
C ASN A 31 -20.30 28.88 -9.15
N GLY A 32 -20.68 28.35 -7.98
CA GLY A 32 -21.80 28.83 -7.19
C GLY A 32 -23.19 28.33 -7.65
N THR A 33 -23.26 27.58 -8.75
CA THR A 33 -24.51 26.96 -9.23
C THR A 33 -24.57 25.50 -8.78
N VAL A 34 -25.65 25.12 -8.10
CA VAL A 34 -25.87 23.74 -7.64
C VAL A 34 -26.70 22.99 -8.67
N CYS A 35 -26.22 21.82 -9.11
CA CYS A 35 -26.99 20.98 -10.01
C CYS A 35 -28.18 20.31 -9.29
N LYS A 36 -29.16 19.84 -10.07
CA LYS A 36 -30.29 19.08 -9.53
C LYS A 36 -29.77 17.83 -8.82
N ALA A 37 -30.30 17.58 -7.61
CA ALA A 37 -29.95 16.39 -6.86
C ALA A 37 -30.26 15.11 -7.65
N PHE A 38 -29.33 14.16 -7.63
CA PHE A 38 -29.46 12.84 -8.23
C PHE A 38 -29.22 11.75 -7.19
N ALA A 39 -29.85 10.60 -7.35
CA ALA A 39 -29.68 9.47 -6.46
C ALA A 39 -28.27 8.89 -6.57
N VAL A 40 -27.63 8.64 -5.43
CA VAL A 40 -26.35 7.95 -5.34
C VAL A 40 -26.63 6.46 -5.33
N THR A 41 -26.44 5.80 -6.47
CA THR A 41 -26.72 4.36 -6.64
C THR A 41 -25.49 3.49 -6.39
N ASN A 42 -24.30 4.07 -6.42
CA ASN A 42 -23.03 3.39 -6.19
C ASN A 42 -21.99 4.32 -5.56
N GLY A 43 -20.96 3.69 -5.00
CA GLY A 43 -19.86 4.40 -4.37
C GLY A 43 -20.28 5.11 -3.08
N VAL A 44 -19.36 5.94 -2.60
CA VAL A 44 -19.41 6.59 -1.30
C VAL A 44 -18.79 7.96 -1.45
N LYS A 45 -19.30 8.95 -0.70
CA LYS A 45 -18.82 10.34 -0.82
C LYS A 45 -17.37 10.45 -0.36
N GLN A 46 -16.48 10.85 -1.26
CA GLN A 46 -15.10 11.19 -0.92
C GLN A 46 -15.07 12.34 0.09
N GLY A 47 -14.24 12.22 1.12
CA GLY A 47 -14.18 13.16 2.25
C GLY A 47 -15.13 12.84 3.41
N CYS A 48 -15.96 11.80 3.32
CA CYS A 48 -16.66 11.28 4.48
C CYS A 48 -15.69 10.56 5.42
N VAL A 49 -15.75 10.87 6.72
CA VAL A 49 -14.83 10.34 7.74
C VAL A 49 -14.95 8.82 7.91
N LEU A 50 -16.15 8.26 7.75
CA LEU A 50 -16.43 6.83 7.97
C LEU A 50 -16.05 5.95 6.77
N VAL A 51 -16.04 6.54 5.57
CA VAL A 51 -15.91 5.80 4.31
C VAL A 51 -14.57 5.07 4.16
N PRO A 52 -13.41 5.67 4.48
CA PRO A 52 -12.13 4.97 4.43
C PRO A 52 -12.13 3.70 5.29
N THR A 53 -12.66 3.77 6.52
CA THR A 53 -12.74 2.61 7.42
C THR A 53 -13.67 1.53 6.88
N LEU A 54 -14.86 1.91 6.37
CA LEU A 54 -15.79 0.96 5.77
C LEU A 54 -15.16 0.27 4.54
N PHE A 55 -14.35 0.99 3.77
CA PHE A 55 -13.61 0.43 2.63
C PHE A 55 -12.55 -0.55 3.06
N SER A 56 -11.70 -0.19 4.02
CA SER A 56 -10.72 -1.13 4.56
C SER A 56 -11.38 -2.39 5.10
N LEU A 57 -12.50 -2.28 5.83
CA LEU A 57 -13.21 -3.46 6.33
C LEU A 57 -13.76 -4.33 5.21
N MET A 58 -14.42 -3.74 4.20
CA MET A 58 -14.93 -4.50 3.05
C MET A 58 -13.80 -5.19 2.29
N PHE A 59 -12.69 -4.49 2.04
CA PHE A 59 -11.55 -5.01 1.30
C PHE A 59 -10.85 -6.13 2.06
N SER A 60 -10.69 -5.98 3.38
CA SER A 60 -10.22 -7.06 4.25
C SER A 60 -11.15 -8.26 4.25
N ALA A 61 -12.47 -8.06 4.34
CA ALA A 61 -13.45 -9.14 4.28
C ALA A 61 -13.44 -9.87 2.93
N MET A 62 -13.22 -9.14 1.84
CA MET A 62 -13.04 -9.72 0.51
C MET A 62 -11.81 -10.62 0.47
N LEU A 63 -10.65 -10.15 0.93
CA LEU A 63 -9.41 -10.94 0.92
C LEU A 63 -9.51 -12.16 1.85
N MET A 64 -10.12 -12.00 3.03
CA MET A 64 -10.40 -13.12 3.94
C MET A 64 -11.31 -14.18 3.32
N ASP A 65 -12.27 -13.79 2.46
CA ASP A 65 -13.10 -14.77 1.75
C ASP A 65 -12.36 -15.42 0.58
N ALA A 66 -11.64 -14.61 -0.20
CA ALA A 66 -10.92 -15.04 -1.39
C ALA A 66 -9.78 -16.00 -1.05
N TYR A 67 -9.11 -15.81 0.08
CA TYR A 67 -7.92 -16.57 0.49
C TYR A 67 -8.18 -17.52 1.67
N ARG A 68 -9.44 -17.72 2.07
CA ARG A 68 -9.82 -18.50 3.27
C ARG A 68 -9.13 -19.86 3.37
N ASP A 69 -9.08 -20.57 2.25
CA ASP A 69 -8.62 -21.96 2.18
C ASP A 69 -7.22 -22.09 1.54
N GLU A 70 -6.52 -20.97 1.43
CA GLU A 70 -5.31 -20.82 0.63
C GLU A 70 -4.11 -20.51 1.52
N GLN A 71 -2.98 -21.16 1.25
CA GLN A 71 -1.69 -20.85 1.89
C GLN A 71 -0.56 -20.25 1.02
N PRO A 72 -0.76 -19.84 -0.25
CA PRO A 72 0.29 -19.21 -1.04
C PRO A 72 0.59 -17.79 -0.53
N GLY A 73 1.76 -17.57 0.06
CA GLY A 73 2.22 -16.26 0.52
C GLY A 73 3.67 -16.32 1.03
N ILE A 74 4.17 -15.23 1.61
CA ILE A 74 5.49 -15.20 2.22
C ILE A 74 5.39 -15.66 3.67
N ARG A 75 6.10 -16.74 4.01
CA ARG A 75 6.18 -17.21 5.40
C ARG A 75 7.15 -16.34 6.19
N ILE A 76 6.63 -15.68 7.22
CA ILE A 76 7.40 -14.86 8.15
C ILE A 76 7.50 -15.60 9.47
N ALA A 77 8.73 -15.97 9.84
CA ALA A 77 9.04 -16.49 11.17
C ALA A 77 9.28 -15.32 12.13
N TYR A 78 8.60 -15.32 13.28
CA TYR A 78 8.72 -14.27 14.29
C TYR A 78 8.72 -14.82 15.72
N LYS A 79 9.20 -13.99 16.66
CA LYS A 79 9.23 -14.29 18.09
C LYS A 79 8.76 -13.07 18.88
N ASN A 80 7.91 -13.28 19.87
CA ASN A 80 7.38 -12.23 20.74
C ASN A 80 8.08 -12.15 22.11
N ASP A 81 9.06 -13.02 22.38
CA ASP A 81 9.77 -13.09 23.66
C ASP A 81 11.17 -12.44 23.57
N GLY A 82 11.44 -11.40 24.37
CA GLY A 82 12.80 -10.84 24.59
C GLY A 82 13.23 -9.66 23.68
N ASN A 83 14.55 -9.46 23.52
CA ASN A 83 15.14 -8.30 22.82
C ASN A 83 15.00 -8.41 21.29
N ILE A 84 14.31 -7.43 20.69
CA ILE A 84 13.90 -7.34 19.27
C ILE A 84 15.09 -7.46 18.29
N LEU A 85 16.29 -7.03 18.68
CA LEU A 85 17.45 -6.94 17.77
C LEU A 85 18.33 -8.21 17.72
N ASN A 86 17.96 -9.29 18.42
CA ASN A 86 18.76 -10.51 18.43
C ASN A 86 18.27 -11.55 17.40
N SER A 87 18.65 -11.37 16.14
CA SER A 87 18.29 -12.27 15.02
C SER A 87 18.79 -13.71 15.17
N ARG A 88 19.86 -13.95 15.96
CA ARG A 88 20.36 -15.32 16.21
C ARG A 88 19.33 -16.21 16.89
N ARG A 89 18.33 -15.62 17.56
CA ARG A 89 17.26 -16.34 18.24
C ARG A 89 16.20 -16.89 17.30
N MET A 90 16.18 -16.45 16.03
CA MET A 90 15.33 -17.07 15.00
C MET A 90 15.84 -18.45 14.56
N TYR A 91 17.11 -18.77 14.82
CA TYR A 91 17.66 -20.11 14.58
C TYR A 91 17.37 -21.09 15.72
N ALA A 92 16.79 -20.64 16.84
CA ALA A 92 16.39 -21.52 17.94
C ALA A 92 15.08 -22.23 17.58
N SER A 93 14.99 -23.53 17.87
CA SER A 93 13.83 -24.37 17.52
C SER A 93 12.60 -24.15 18.42
N THR A 94 12.72 -23.39 19.50
CA THR A 94 11.63 -23.17 20.47
C THR A 94 11.06 -21.75 20.39
N HIS A 95 9.75 -21.62 20.64
CA HIS A 95 9.02 -20.33 20.68
C HIS A 95 9.10 -19.49 19.40
N VAL A 96 9.29 -20.12 18.24
CA VAL A 96 9.18 -19.47 16.93
C VAL A 96 7.76 -19.65 16.41
N PHE A 97 7.08 -18.53 16.14
CA PHE A 97 5.80 -18.51 15.46
C PHE A 97 6.04 -18.29 13.97
N THR A 98 5.14 -18.81 13.14
CA THR A 98 5.15 -18.53 11.69
C THR A 98 3.79 -17.99 11.31
N THR A 99 3.79 -16.88 10.59
CA THR A 99 2.60 -16.37 9.89
C THR A 99 2.88 -16.40 8.39
N THR A 100 1.83 -16.52 7.59
CA THR A 100 1.93 -16.32 6.15
C THR A 100 1.35 -14.95 5.83
N ASP A 101 2.08 -14.15 5.08
CA ASP A 101 1.67 -12.84 4.63
C ASP A 101 1.42 -12.87 3.13
N HIS A 102 0.20 -12.53 2.72
CA HIS A 102 -0.27 -12.63 1.35
C HIS A 102 -0.37 -11.25 0.68
N ASP A 103 -0.63 -10.22 1.49
CA ASP A 103 -1.00 -8.91 1.02
C ASP A 103 -0.55 -7.81 1.98
N LEU A 104 -0.15 -6.68 1.41
CA LEU A 104 0.15 -5.45 2.14
C LEU A 104 -0.83 -4.38 1.66
N GLN A 105 -1.83 -4.06 2.48
CA GLN A 105 -2.89 -3.11 2.14
C GLN A 105 -2.61 -1.71 2.68
N PHE A 106 -2.94 -0.69 1.89
CA PHE A 106 -3.05 0.69 2.34
C PHE A 106 -4.13 1.43 1.56
N ALA A 107 -5.22 1.80 2.24
CA ALA A 107 -6.41 2.37 1.59
C ALA A 107 -6.90 1.49 0.42
N ASP A 108 -6.86 1.98 -0.82
CA ASP A 108 -7.21 1.26 -2.04
C ASP A 108 -6.02 0.55 -2.71
N ASP A 109 -4.78 0.82 -2.27
CA ASP A 109 -3.58 0.14 -2.75
C ASP A 109 -3.38 -1.20 -2.05
N CYS A 110 -2.97 -2.21 -2.81
CA CYS A 110 -2.70 -3.55 -2.33
C CYS A 110 -1.50 -4.14 -3.07
N ALA A 111 -0.48 -4.58 -2.33
CA ALA A 111 0.62 -5.35 -2.88
C ALA A 111 0.45 -6.82 -2.49
N LEU A 112 0.33 -7.70 -3.49
CA LEU A 112 0.21 -9.14 -3.29
C LEU A 112 1.59 -9.80 -3.40
N ASN A 113 1.92 -10.70 -2.48
CA ASN A 113 3.26 -11.27 -2.37
C ASN A 113 3.23 -12.80 -2.24
N THR A 114 4.03 -13.49 -3.06
CA THR A 114 4.21 -14.95 -3.02
C THR A 114 5.65 -15.32 -3.32
N VAL A 115 6.00 -16.58 -3.09
CA VAL A 115 7.35 -17.11 -3.35
C VAL A 115 7.50 -17.62 -4.79
N THR A 116 6.42 -18.12 -5.40
CA THR A 116 6.44 -18.74 -6.74
C THR A 116 5.52 -18.02 -7.72
N GLU A 117 5.80 -18.18 -9.02
CA GLU A 117 4.97 -17.63 -10.09
C GLU A 117 3.59 -18.30 -10.12
N GLU A 118 3.54 -19.61 -9.88
CA GLU A 118 2.31 -20.40 -9.82
C GLU A 118 1.40 -19.92 -8.69
N ASP A 119 1.97 -19.70 -7.51
CA ASP A 119 1.26 -19.14 -6.37
C ASP A 119 0.77 -17.72 -6.67
N MET A 120 1.61 -16.89 -7.32
CA MET A 120 1.23 -15.53 -7.71
C MET A 120 0.02 -15.53 -8.66
N GLN A 121 0.03 -16.41 -9.66
CA GLN A 121 -1.09 -16.55 -10.59
C GLN A 121 -2.37 -16.97 -9.85
N ARG A 122 -2.27 -17.96 -8.96
CA ARG A 122 -3.41 -18.45 -8.16
C ARG A 122 -4.02 -17.35 -7.30
N ILE A 123 -3.21 -16.61 -6.52
CA ILE A 123 -3.75 -15.55 -5.66
C ILE A 123 -4.34 -14.39 -6.46
N MET A 124 -3.82 -14.14 -7.66
CA MET A 124 -4.28 -13.09 -8.53
C MET A 124 -5.64 -13.44 -9.17
N ASP A 125 -5.84 -14.70 -9.54
CA ASP A 125 -7.14 -15.18 -10.03
C ASP A 125 -8.20 -15.12 -8.93
N LEU A 126 -7.85 -15.52 -7.71
CA LEU A 126 -8.72 -15.40 -6.53
C LEU A 126 -9.01 -13.93 -6.18
N PHE A 127 -8.02 -13.05 -6.27
CA PHE A 127 -8.19 -11.62 -6.07
C PHE A 127 -9.19 -11.03 -7.09
N ALA A 128 -9.03 -11.38 -8.36
CA ALA A 128 -9.91 -10.91 -9.43
C ALA A 128 -11.35 -11.41 -9.24
N ALA A 129 -11.52 -12.68 -8.86
CA ALA A 129 -12.83 -13.27 -8.54
C ALA A 129 -13.47 -12.62 -7.31
N GLY A 130 -12.71 -12.40 -6.23
CA GLY A 130 -13.15 -11.70 -5.03
C GLY A 130 -13.57 -10.27 -5.32
N CYS A 131 -12.77 -9.53 -6.09
CA CYS A 131 -13.10 -8.19 -6.55
C CYS A 131 -14.43 -8.17 -7.31
N ALA A 132 -14.62 -9.07 -8.28
CA ALA A 132 -15.87 -9.18 -9.03
C ALA A 132 -17.07 -9.50 -8.12
N TYR A 133 -16.92 -10.43 -7.17
CA TYR A 133 -17.97 -10.81 -6.23
C TYR A 133 -18.37 -9.67 -5.29
N PHE A 134 -17.41 -8.87 -4.82
CA PHE A 134 -17.66 -7.71 -3.95
C PHE A 134 -18.00 -6.42 -4.72
N GLY A 135 -18.03 -6.46 -6.05
CA GLY A 135 -18.32 -5.29 -6.89
C GLY A 135 -17.18 -4.25 -6.93
N ILE A 136 -15.95 -4.68 -6.65
CA ILE A 136 -14.74 -3.87 -6.74
C ILE A 136 -14.13 -4.05 -8.12
N THR A 137 -13.80 -2.94 -8.79
CA THR A 137 -13.13 -2.99 -10.10
C THR A 137 -11.65 -2.71 -9.92
N SER A 138 -10.80 -3.69 -10.24
CA SER A 138 -9.35 -3.50 -10.23
C SER A 138 -8.89 -2.72 -11.47
N SER A 139 -7.97 -1.76 -11.26
CA SER A 139 -7.43 -0.95 -12.35
C SER A 139 -6.32 -1.69 -13.07
N ARG A 140 -6.65 -2.37 -14.18
CA ARG A 140 -5.69 -3.08 -15.04
C ARG A 140 -4.49 -2.24 -15.46
N ALA A 141 -4.68 -0.94 -15.70
CA ALA A 141 -3.60 -0.04 -16.11
C ALA A 141 -2.60 0.28 -14.97
N LYS A 142 -3.02 0.11 -13.71
CA LYS A 142 -2.23 0.38 -12.51
C LYS A 142 -1.66 -0.90 -11.89
N THR A 143 -2.28 -2.05 -12.15
CA THR A 143 -1.79 -3.35 -11.68
C THR A 143 -0.53 -3.74 -12.46
N VAL A 144 0.56 -3.97 -11.74
CA VAL A 144 1.87 -4.29 -12.31
C VAL A 144 2.50 -5.46 -11.56
N GLY A 145 3.32 -6.24 -12.26
CA GLY A 145 4.12 -7.30 -11.67
C GLY A 145 5.53 -6.81 -11.37
N MET A 146 6.10 -7.20 -10.24
CA MET A 146 7.50 -6.95 -9.91
C MET A 146 8.16 -8.26 -9.47
N PRO A 147 8.71 -9.06 -10.41
CA PRO A 147 9.51 -10.23 -10.04
C PRO A 147 10.77 -9.80 -9.28
N GLN A 148 11.07 -10.48 -8.19
CA GLN A 148 12.30 -10.27 -7.40
C GLN A 148 13.09 -11.60 -7.32
N PRO A 149 13.85 -11.96 -8.37
CA PRO A 149 14.61 -13.21 -8.37
C PRO A 149 15.79 -13.13 -7.38
N PRO A 150 16.30 -14.27 -6.87
CA PRO A 150 17.49 -14.31 -6.05
C PRO A 150 18.70 -13.64 -6.75
N PRO A 151 19.66 -13.07 -5.99
CA PRO A 151 20.86 -12.50 -6.58
C PRO A 151 21.57 -13.52 -7.48
N ARG A 152 21.86 -13.14 -8.73
CA ARG A 152 22.53 -13.96 -9.76
C ARG A 152 21.69 -15.06 -10.42
N ALA A 153 20.40 -15.19 -10.09
CA ALA A 153 19.51 -16.06 -10.85
C ALA A 153 19.26 -15.46 -12.25
N GLU A 154 19.08 -16.32 -13.26
CA GLU A 154 18.64 -15.88 -14.58
C GLU A 154 17.27 -15.20 -14.50
N TYR A 155 17.14 -14.06 -15.16
CA TYR A 155 15.90 -13.31 -15.17
C TYR A 155 14.92 -13.94 -16.16
N ASN A 156 13.90 -14.61 -15.63
CA ASN A 156 12.74 -15.05 -16.39
C ASN A 156 11.56 -14.16 -16.03
N ALA A 157 11.03 -13.44 -17.02
CA ALA A 157 9.89 -12.56 -16.82
C ALA A 157 8.63 -13.40 -16.58
N PRO A 158 7.97 -13.28 -15.41
CA PRO A 158 6.78 -14.05 -15.12
C PRO A 158 5.63 -13.61 -16.03
N ARG A 159 4.75 -14.54 -16.34
CA ARG A 159 3.61 -14.36 -17.26
C ARG A 159 2.30 -14.36 -16.50
N ILE A 160 2.22 -13.56 -15.45
CA ILE A 160 1.01 -13.39 -14.64
C ILE A 160 -0.09 -12.73 -15.48
N LYS A 161 -1.29 -13.29 -15.42
CA LYS A 161 -2.48 -12.81 -16.10
C LYS A 161 -3.56 -12.43 -15.10
N VAL A 162 -4.34 -11.40 -15.43
CA VAL A 162 -5.55 -11.00 -14.72
C VAL A 162 -6.69 -10.93 -15.73
N ASN A 163 -7.74 -11.71 -15.51
CA ASN A 163 -8.88 -11.78 -16.45
C ASN A 163 -8.42 -12.06 -17.89
N GLY A 164 -7.41 -12.93 -18.05
CA GLY A 164 -6.82 -13.29 -19.35
C GLY A 164 -5.80 -12.32 -19.94
N ALA A 165 -5.64 -11.11 -19.39
CA ALA A 165 -4.65 -10.13 -19.85
C ALA A 165 -3.35 -10.21 -19.05
N GLN A 166 -2.20 -10.25 -19.70
CA GLN A 166 -0.90 -10.31 -19.03
C GLN A 166 -0.55 -8.97 -18.35
N LEU A 167 -0.06 -9.04 -17.11
CA LEU A 167 0.41 -7.88 -16.37
C LEU A 167 1.74 -7.36 -16.93
N LYS A 168 1.92 -6.05 -16.88
CA LYS A 168 3.20 -5.42 -17.20
C LYS A 168 4.18 -5.67 -16.06
N ASN A 169 5.33 -6.25 -16.38
CA ASN A 169 6.44 -6.36 -15.43
C ASN A 169 7.22 -5.05 -15.35
N MET A 170 7.49 -4.58 -14.14
CA MET A 170 8.29 -3.39 -13.87
C MET A 170 9.61 -3.74 -13.18
N GLU A 171 10.59 -2.86 -13.35
CA GLU A 171 11.88 -2.92 -12.65
C GLU A 171 11.88 -2.06 -11.41
N THR A 172 11.28 -0.89 -11.50
CA THR A 172 11.08 0.05 -10.41
C THR A 172 9.62 0.43 -10.32
N PHE A 173 9.12 0.56 -9.10
CA PHE A 173 7.73 0.93 -8.84
C PHE A 173 7.64 1.75 -7.55
N ALA A 174 6.93 2.87 -7.60
CA ALA A 174 6.69 3.68 -6.41
C ALA A 174 5.45 3.13 -5.67
N TYR A 175 5.66 2.57 -4.49
CA TYR A 175 4.59 2.12 -3.60
C TYR A 175 4.56 2.99 -2.35
N LEU A 176 3.43 3.65 -2.09
CA LEU A 176 3.24 4.55 -0.94
C LEU A 176 4.30 5.65 -0.81
N GLY A 177 4.87 6.07 -1.94
CA GLY A 177 5.90 7.10 -2.00
C GLY A 177 7.34 6.61 -1.83
N SER A 178 7.55 5.31 -1.58
CA SER A 178 8.87 4.67 -1.58
C SER A 178 9.08 3.89 -2.88
N MET A 179 10.25 4.02 -3.50
CA MET A 179 10.65 3.26 -4.67
C MET A 179 11.07 1.86 -4.26
N GLN A 180 10.35 0.89 -4.80
CA GLN A 180 10.71 -0.51 -4.78
C GLN A 180 11.45 -0.84 -6.06
N SER A 181 12.51 -1.63 -5.93
CA SER A 181 13.32 -2.10 -7.05
C SER A 181 13.33 -3.63 -7.10
N ARG A 182 13.35 -4.17 -8.33
CA ARG A 182 13.49 -5.62 -8.59
C ARG A 182 14.70 -6.22 -7.89
N ASN A 183 15.81 -5.48 -7.85
CA ASN A 183 17.07 -5.95 -7.28
C ASN A 183 17.14 -5.76 -5.76
N THR A 184 16.08 -5.24 -5.13
CA THR A 184 15.97 -4.95 -3.68
C THR A 184 17.04 -3.99 -3.13
N ARG A 185 17.74 -3.25 -3.99
CA ARG A 185 18.80 -2.32 -3.57
C ARG A 185 18.19 -1.00 -3.12
N ILE A 186 18.67 -0.55 -1.97
CA ILE A 186 18.27 0.73 -1.36
C ILE A 186 18.88 1.95 -2.07
N ASP A 187 19.94 1.75 -2.86
CA ASP A 187 20.71 2.81 -3.52
C ASP A 187 19.79 3.72 -4.38
N ASP A 188 18.87 3.11 -5.13
CA ASP A 188 17.93 3.81 -6.02
C ASP A 188 16.94 4.70 -5.23
N GLU A 189 16.40 4.18 -4.12
CA GLU A 189 15.50 4.92 -3.22
C GLU A 189 16.23 6.10 -2.56
N VAL A 190 17.46 5.89 -2.06
CA VAL A 190 18.28 6.95 -1.46
C VAL A 190 18.54 8.07 -2.46
N ALA A 191 18.95 7.73 -3.69
CA ALA A 191 19.21 8.70 -4.74
C ALA A 191 17.95 9.51 -5.09
N GLN A 192 16.80 8.85 -5.20
CA GLN A 192 15.54 9.53 -5.48
C GLN A 192 15.11 10.47 -4.34
N ARG A 193 15.27 10.07 -3.07
CA ARG A 193 14.95 10.92 -1.92
C ARG A 193 15.81 12.17 -1.85
N ILE A 194 17.11 12.02 -2.11
CA ILE A 194 18.03 13.16 -2.22
C ILE A 194 17.59 14.09 -3.35
N SER A 195 17.23 13.55 -4.51
CA SER A 195 16.74 14.33 -5.65
C SER A 195 15.47 15.10 -5.29
N LYS A 196 14.48 14.45 -4.66
CA LYS A 196 13.21 15.09 -4.28
C LYS A 196 13.40 16.16 -3.20
N ALA A 197 14.19 15.90 -2.18
CA ALA A 197 14.52 16.89 -1.16
C ALA A 197 15.27 18.10 -1.77
N SER A 198 16.15 17.87 -2.74
CA SER A 198 16.84 18.93 -3.46
C SER A 198 15.87 19.77 -4.30
N GLN A 199 14.88 19.14 -4.94
CA GLN A 199 13.83 19.84 -5.67
C GLN A 199 12.95 20.68 -4.73
N ASP A 200 12.51 20.13 -3.60
CA ASP A 200 11.73 20.86 -2.60
C ASP A 200 12.50 22.06 -2.07
N PHE A 201 13.81 21.89 -1.82
CA PHE A 201 14.68 23.00 -1.47
C PHE A 201 14.73 24.03 -2.61
N GLY A 202 14.91 23.62 -3.86
CA GLY A 202 14.93 24.53 -5.02
C GLY A 202 13.62 25.31 -5.19
N GLN A 203 12.46 24.67 -5.03
CA GLN A 203 11.14 25.31 -5.17
C GLN A 203 10.92 26.44 -4.14
N LEU A 204 11.52 26.32 -2.96
CA LEU A 204 11.43 27.33 -1.89
C LEU A 204 12.44 28.47 -2.05
N GLN A 205 13.26 28.47 -3.10
CA GLN A 205 14.33 29.46 -3.28
C GLN A 205 13.81 30.89 -3.39
N ALA A 206 12.85 31.16 -4.27
CA ALA A 206 12.30 32.50 -4.44
C ALA A 206 11.32 32.92 -3.32
N SER A 207 10.57 31.97 -2.78
CA SER A 207 9.49 32.22 -1.82
C SER A 207 9.96 32.27 -0.37
N VAL A 208 11.03 31.55 -0.02
CA VAL A 208 11.54 31.44 1.36
C VAL A 208 13.01 31.81 1.46
N TRP A 209 13.90 31.16 0.71
CA TRP A 209 15.35 31.28 0.94
C TRP A 209 15.89 32.67 0.59
N ASN A 210 15.50 33.23 -0.55
CA ASN A 210 15.96 34.53 -1.03
C ASN A 210 15.19 35.71 -0.42
N ARG A 211 14.07 35.45 0.26
CA ARG A 211 13.29 36.53 0.89
C ARG A 211 14.01 37.06 2.13
N ARG A 212 14.37 38.34 2.11
CA ARG A 212 15.01 39.02 3.24
C ARG A 212 14.06 39.29 4.41
N SER A 213 12.76 39.40 4.14
CA SER A 213 11.73 39.62 5.17
C SER A 213 11.48 38.41 6.07
N ILE A 214 11.95 37.21 5.69
CA ILE A 214 11.77 36.00 6.48
C ILE A 214 13.00 35.80 7.37
N HIS A 215 12.77 35.71 8.68
CA HIS A 215 13.84 35.44 9.64
C HIS A 215 14.47 34.05 9.44
N LEU A 216 15.77 33.96 9.73
CA LEU A 216 16.54 32.71 9.64
C LEU A 216 15.88 31.57 10.43
N ASN A 217 15.38 31.83 11.64
CA ASN A 217 14.69 30.82 12.45
C ASN A 217 13.47 30.23 11.73
N THR A 218 12.70 31.05 11.00
CA THR A 218 11.57 30.58 10.21
C THR A 218 12.03 29.78 9.00
N LYS A 219 13.12 30.19 8.34
CA LYS A 219 13.72 29.42 7.24
C LYS A 219 14.19 28.04 7.70
N LEU A 220 14.82 27.95 8.87
CA LEU A 220 15.25 26.68 9.47
C LEU A 220 14.05 25.77 9.79
N LYS A 221 12.94 26.33 10.28
CA LYS A 221 11.70 25.58 10.48
C LYS A 221 11.14 25.05 9.15
N MET A 222 11.10 25.88 8.11
CA MET A 222 10.67 25.46 6.77
C MET A 222 11.55 24.34 6.21
N TYR A 223 12.87 24.44 6.37
CA TYR A 223 13.79 23.38 5.99
C TYR A 223 13.48 22.06 6.70
N LYS A 224 13.27 22.08 8.02
CA LYS A 224 12.94 20.87 8.80
C LYS A 224 11.59 20.27 8.42
N VAL A 225 10.59 21.11 8.13
CA VAL A 225 9.19 20.68 7.90
C VAL A 225 8.93 20.26 6.46
N VAL A 226 9.73 20.72 5.50
CA VAL A 226 9.52 20.42 4.07
C VAL A 226 10.66 19.55 3.55
N VAL A 227 11.90 20.04 3.63
CA VAL A 227 13.04 19.38 2.98
C VAL A 227 13.46 18.14 3.74
N LEU A 228 13.62 18.26 5.07
CA LEU A 228 14.08 17.14 5.90
C LEU A 228 13.02 16.04 6.00
N THR A 229 11.74 16.38 6.11
CA THR A 229 10.64 15.40 6.08
C THR A 229 10.58 14.66 4.75
N THR A 230 10.73 15.33 3.61
CA THR A 230 10.78 14.66 2.31
C THR A 230 11.95 13.69 2.23
N LEU A 231 13.11 14.09 2.74
CA LEU A 231 14.32 13.27 2.75
C LEU A 231 14.19 12.03 3.64
N LEU A 232 13.58 12.18 4.81
CA LEU A 232 13.54 11.13 5.85
C LEU A 232 12.28 10.27 5.84
N ASN A 233 11.22 10.67 5.14
CA ASN A 233 9.98 9.92 5.09
C ASN A 233 10.22 8.49 4.55
N GLY A 234 9.86 7.45 5.30
CA GLY A 234 10.04 6.05 4.90
C GLY A 234 11.45 5.50 5.13
N THR A 235 12.36 6.27 5.72
CA THR A 235 13.71 5.77 6.08
C THR A 235 13.68 4.75 7.20
N GLU A 236 12.63 4.75 8.02
CA GLU A 236 12.38 3.78 9.08
C GLU A 236 12.14 2.36 8.56
N THR A 237 11.74 2.21 7.30
CA THR A 237 11.50 0.90 6.65
C THR A 237 12.69 0.42 5.84
N TRP A 238 13.84 1.11 5.92
CA TRP A 238 15.01 0.79 5.14
C TRP A 238 15.72 -0.46 5.67
N THR A 239 15.89 -1.45 4.80
CA THR A 239 16.72 -2.62 5.09
C THR A 239 18.20 -2.25 4.90
N VAL A 240 18.86 -1.86 5.99
CA VAL A 240 20.28 -1.52 5.97
C VAL A 240 21.10 -2.80 5.90
N TYR A 241 21.98 -2.91 4.91
CA TYR A 241 22.91 -4.03 4.82
C TYR A 241 23.95 -3.94 5.95
N SER A 242 24.16 -5.02 6.69
CA SER A 242 25.40 -5.18 7.45
C SER A 242 26.47 -5.71 6.51
N ASN A 243 27.51 -4.92 6.21
CA ASN A 243 28.75 -5.46 5.66
C ASN A 243 29.34 -6.38 6.72
N LYS A 244 29.06 -7.68 6.65
CA LYS A 244 29.91 -8.66 7.31
C LYS A 244 31.19 -8.75 6.48
N PRO A 245 32.36 -8.34 6.98
CA PRO A 245 33.61 -8.68 6.32
C PRO A 245 33.66 -10.20 6.16
N GLY A 246 34.02 -10.65 4.96
CA GLY A 246 33.89 -12.03 4.51
C GLY A 246 34.41 -13.07 5.49
N SER A 247 33.63 -14.13 5.67
CA SER A 247 34.10 -15.46 6.06
C SER A 247 34.74 -16.15 4.86
#